data_AF-A0A1V9V980-F1
#
_entry.id   AF-A0A1V9V980-F1
#
_cell.length_a   1.000
_cell.length_b   1.000
_cell.length_c   1.000
_cell.angle_alpha   90.00
_cell.angle_beta   90.00
_cell.angle_gamma   90.00
#
_symmetry.space_group_name_H-M   'P 1'
#
loop_
_entity.id
_entity.type
_entity.pdbx_description
1 polymer ?
#
loop_
_entity_poly.entity_id
_entity_poly.type
_entity_poly.pdbx_seq_one_letter_code
_entity_poly.pdbx_strand_id
1 'polypeptide(L)'
;AIMKELDGTHNYSNLGANAVLGVSMAVARAAANSLQIPLYRYLGGANAMTMPVPMFNIINGGEHANNSVDFQEYMIMPTGFENFNDGLRAVAEIYQHLKKIIDAMGESTAVGDEGGFTPNLKSNEEPISVIMSAIEKAGYKAGEQISIALDVAASELIDEKTKKYVLKGENRELTSAQLVDYYADLCSKYPIV
;
A
#
# COMPACT_ATOMS: atom_id res chain seq x y z
N ALA A 1 20.75 -15.47 16.33
CA ALA A 1 21.73 -16.56 16.41
C ALA A 1 21.03 -17.85 16.82
N ILE A 2 20.59 -17.98 18.09
CA ILE A 2 20.04 -19.21 18.68
C ILE A 2 18.91 -19.88 17.86
N MET A 3 17.83 -19.17 17.52
CA MET A 3 16.70 -19.78 16.79
C MET A 3 17.07 -20.24 15.37
N LYS A 4 17.99 -19.53 14.70
CA LYS A 4 18.47 -19.90 13.36
C LYS A 4 19.35 -21.14 13.40
N GLU A 5 20.22 -21.23 14.40
CA GLU A 5 21.06 -22.42 14.63
C GLU A 5 20.21 -23.64 14.99
N LEU A 6 19.18 -23.46 15.82
CA LEU A 6 18.26 -24.54 16.19
C LEU A 6 17.44 -25.05 15.00
N ASP A 7 17.00 -24.14 14.11
CA ASP A 7 16.29 -24.53 12.89
C ASP A 7 17.21 -25.28 11.90
N GLY A 8 18.44 -24.77 11.72
CA GLY A 8 19.46 -25.40 10.88
C GLY A 8 19.25 -25.26 9.38
N THR A 9 18.19 -24.58 8.91
CA THR A 9 17.91 -24.35 7.49
C THR A 9 18.10 -22.88 7.11
N HIS A 10 18.16 -22.61 5.81
CA HIS A 10 18.33 -21.25 5.29
C HIS A 10 17.01 -20.46 5.27
N ASN A 11 15.87 -21.14 5.31
CA ASN A 11 14.52 -20.58 5.13
C ASN A 11 13.56 -20.88 6.30
N TYR A 12 14.07 -21.36 7.43
CA TYR A 12 13.27 -21.71 8.61
C TYR A 12 12.26 -22.84 8.38
N SER A 13 12.56 -23.82 7.51
CA SER A 13 11.60 -24.86 7.13
C SER A 13 11.36 -25.94 8.20
N ASN A 14 12.23 -26.06 9.20
CA ASN A 14 12.08 -27.07 10.26
C ASN A 14 11.21 -26.57 11.41
N LEU A 15 11.45 -25.35 11.88
CA LEU A 15 10.70 -24.72 12.97
C LEU A 15 9.49 -23.92 12.46
N GLY A 16 9.57 -23.43 11.22
CA GLY A 16 8.62 -22.48 10.66
C GLY A 16 9.02 -21.03 10.97
N ALA A 17 9.10 -20.20 9.92
CA ALA A 17 9.43 -18.77 10.05
C ALA A 17 8.44 -18.02 10.96
N ASN A 18 7.17 -18.41 10.95
CA ASN A 18 6.12 -17.88 11.81
C ASN A 18 6.37 -18.15 13.31
N ALA A 19 6.78 -19.37 13.68
CA ALA A 19 7.09 -19.72 15.06
C ALA A 19 8.33 -18.94 15.55
N VAL A 20 9.37 -18.89 14.71
CA VAL A 20 10.62 -18.17 15.01
C VAL A 20 10.35 -16.67 15.20
N LEU A 21 9.57 -16.06 14.30
CA LEU A 21 9.21 -14.65 14.38
C LEU A 21 8.38 -14.34 15.64
N GLY A 22 7.41 -15.19 15.95
CA GLY A 22 6.57 -15.04 17.15
C GLY A 22 7.40 -14.99 18.44
N VAL A 23 8.33 -15.96 18.61
CA VAL A 23 9.25 -15.99 19.75
C VAL A 23 10.16 -14.76 19.75
N SER A 24 10.73 -14.40 18.60
CA SER A 24 11.61 -13.22 18.47
C SER A 24 10.93 -11.93 18.92
N MET A 25 9.71 -11.67 18.45
CA MET A 25 8.93 -10.49 18.82
C MET A 25 8.52 -10.49 20.30
N ALA A 26 8.14 -11.66 20.84
CA ALA A 26 7.77 -11.80 22.25
C ALA A 26 8.94 -11.50 23.17
N VAL A 27 10.14 -12.01 22.85
CA VAL A 27 11.36 -11.74 23.61
C VAL A 27 11.72 -10.25 23.58
N ALA A 28 11.66 -9.60 22.42
CA ALA A 28 11.93 -8.16 22.32
C ALA A 28 10.98 -7.32 23.19
N ARG A 29 9.68 -7.66 23.18
CA ARG A 29 8.67 -7.00 24.03
C ARG A 29 8.90 -7.26 25.51
N ALA A 30 9.22 -8.50 25.90
CA ALA A 30 9.51 -8.84 27.28
C ALA A 30 10.75 -8.09 27.81
N ALA A 31 11.80 -7.97 27.01
CA ALA A 31 12.99 -7.23 27.36
C ALA A 31 12.73 -5.71 27.47
N ALA A 32 11.99 -5.12 26.54
CA ALA A 32 11.57 -3.71 26.64
C ALA A 32 10.76 -3.45 27.93
N ASN A 33 9.83 -4.36 28.26
CA ASN A 33 9.02 -4.28 29.46
C ASN A 33 9.84 -4.42 30.75
N SER A 34 10.84 -5.32 30.80
CA SER A 34 11.68 -5.49 31.99
C SER A 34 12.56 -4.26 32.27
N LEU A 35 12.94 -3.54 31.22
CA LEU A 35 13.67 -2.28 31.29
C LEU A 35 12.74 -1.07 31.50
N GLN A 36 11.43 -1.27 31.54
CA GLN A 36 10.41 -0.21 31.65
C GLN A 36 10.54 0.89 30.58
N ILE A 37 10.96 0.51 29.37
CA ILE A 37 11.05 1.44 28.22
C ILE A 37 10.09 1.01 27.10
N PRO A 38 9.58 1.95 26.29
CA PRO A 38 8.77 1.61 25.13
C PRO A 38 9.53 0.73 24.12
N LEU A 39 8.81 -0.17 23.43
CA LEU A 39 9.41 -1.08 22.46
C LEU A 39 10.23 -0.37 21.36
N TYR A 40 9.73 0.76 20.84
CA TYR A 40 10.44 1.52 19.80
C TYR A 40 11.80 2.05 20.29
N ARG A 41 11.90 2.42 21.58
CA ARG A 41 13.16 2.83 22.21
C ARG A 41 14.09 1.64 22.44
N TYR A 42 13.54 0.49 22.84
CA TYR A 42 14.32 -0.73 22.99
C TYR A 42 14.95 -1.17 21.65
N LEU A 43 14.20 -1.09 20.55
CA LEU A 43 14.65 -1.52 19.23
C LEU A 43 15.58 -0.52 18.53
N GLY A 44 15.24 0.77 18.54
CA GLY A 44 15.97 1.81 17.79
C GLY A 44 16.88 2.70 18.63
N GLY A 45 16.96 2.45 19.94
CA GLY A 45 17.80 3.22 20.86
C GLY A 45 17.40 4.70 20.97
N ALA A 46 18.39 5.54 21.26
CA ALA A 46 18.18 6.97 21.48
C ALA A 46 17.69 7.72 20.23
N ASN A 47 18.04 7.23 19.04
CA ASN A 47 17.71 7.88 17.76
C ASN A 47 16.35 7.47 17.18
N ALA A 48 15.58 6.62 17.87
CA ALA A 48 14.22 6.27 17.49
C ALA A 48 13.25 7.44 17.72
N MET A 49 13.30 8.44 16.85
CA MET A 49 12.60 9.73 17.00
C MET A 49 11.81 10.16 15.76
N THR A 50 11.94 9.44 14.64
CA THR A 50 11.26 9.76 13.39
C THR A 50 9.96 8.97 13.30
N MET A 51 8.84 9.67 13.10
CA MET A 51 7.59 9.04 12.72
C MET A 51 7.58 8.77 11.20
N PRO A 52 7.09 7.61 10.75
CA PRO A 52 7.04 7.30 9.33
C PRO A 52 5.99 8.16 8.62
N VAL A 53 6.21 8.45 7.34
CA VAL A 53 5.14 8.86 6.42
C VAL A 53 4.43 7.58 5.96
N PRO A 54 3.18 7.35 6.37
CA PRO A 54 2.45 6.13 6.00
C PRO A 54 2.02 6.16 4.53
N MET A 55 2.02 4.99 3.91
CA MET A 55 1.30 4.72 2.67
C MET A 55 -0.03 4.06 3.04
N PHE A 56 -1.15 4.72 2.76
CA PHE A 56 -2.47 4.19 3.11
C PHE A 56 -3.16 3.67 1.87
N ASN A 57 -3.37 2.36 1.79
CA ASN A 57 -4.18 1.74 0.75
C ASN A 57 -5.65 2.12 0.90
N ILE A 58 -6.24 2.70 -0.14
CA ILE A 58 -7.62 3.22 -0.13
C ILE A 58 -8.48 2.67 -1.26
N ILE A 59 -7.88 2.11 -2.32
CA ILE A 59 -8.57 1.37 -3.38
C ILE A 59 -7.77 0.10 -3.68
N ASN A 60 -8.46 -1.04 -3.67
CA ASN A 60 -7.92 -2.35 -3.99
C ASN A 60 -8.29 -2.77 -5.42
N GLY A 61 -7.37 -3.46 -6.08
CA GLY A 61 -7.58 -4.18 -7.34
C GLY A 61 -6.81 -5.50 -7.34
N GLY A 62 -6.54 -6.05 -8.52
CA GLY A 62 -5.76 -7.26 -8.69
C GLY A 62 -6.32 -8.45 -7.90
N GLU A 63 -5.45 -9.31 -7.37
CA GLU A 63 -5.86 -10.52 -6.63
C GLU A 63 -6.58 -10.19 -5.30
N HIS A 64 -6.45 -8.98 -4.77
CA HIS A 64 -7.12 -8.54 -3.55
C HIS A 64 -8.59 -8.14 -3.78
N ALA A 65 -9.04 -8.04 -5.03
CA ALA A 65 -10.41 -7.64 -5.34
C ALA A 65 -10.97 -8.37 -6.57
N ASN A 66 -12.20 -8.87 -6.46
CA ASN A 66 -12.93 -9.37 -7.62
C ASN A 66 -13.55 -8.19 -8.41
N ASN A 67 -12.71 -7.29 -8.93
CA ASN A 67 -13.09 -6.12 -9.72
C ASN A 67 -12.32 -6.05 -11.06
N SER A 68 -12.54 -4.97 -11.81
CA SER A 68 -11.97 -4.77 -13.14
C SER A 68 -10.61 -4.04 -13.15
N VAL A 69 -10.01 -3.78 -11.99
CA VAL A 69 -8.75 -3.03 -11.87
C VAL A 69 -7.58 -4.01 -11.74
N ASP A 70 -6.55 -3.86 -12.56
CA ASP A 70 -5.43 -4.82 -12.60
C ASP A 70 -4.41 -4.59 -11.49
N PHE A 71 -4.10 -3.33 -11.14
CA PHE A 71 -3.13 -3.04 -10.07
C PHE A 71 -3.70 -3.35 -8.70
N GLN A 72 -2.85 -3.83 -7.79
CA GLN A 72 -3.29 -4.36 -6.51
C GLN A 72 -3.69 -3.28 -5.52
N GLU A 73 -2.88 -2.23 -5.36
CA GLU A 73 -3.11 -1.20 -4.32
C GLU A 73 -2.88 0.21 -4.86
N TYR A 74 -3.85 1.08 -4.57
CA TYR A 74 -3.73 2.52 -4.81
C TYR A 74 -3.74 3.23 -3.47
N MET A 75 -2.59 3.84 -3.16
CA MET A 75 -2.30 4.41 -1.86
C MET A 75 -2.22 5.93 -1.92
N ILE A 76 -2.54 6.57 -0.79
CA ILE A 76 -2.22 7.98 -0.55
C ILE A 76 -1.21 8.14 0.57
N MET A 77 -0.34 9.14 0.44
CA MET A 77 0.72 9.45 1.38
C MET A 77 0.62 10.91 1.84
N PRO A 78 0.48 11.20 3.14
CA PRO A 78 0.45 12.57 3.64
C PRO A 78 1.87 13.16 3.77
N THR A 79 2.52 13.42 2.65
CA THR A 79 3.93 13.83 2.54
C THR A 79 4.18 15.28 2.95
N GLY A 80 3.19 16.16 2.88
CA GLY A 80 3.33 17.59 3.18
C GLY A 80 2.98 18.01 4.60
N PHE A 81 2.95 17.07 5.55
CA PHE A 81 2.58 17.34 6.95
C PHE A 81 3.78 17.16 7.88
N GLU A 82 3.94 18.09 8.83
CA GLU A 82 5.02 18.02 9.84
C GLU A 82 4.73 16.99 10.94
N ASN A 83 3.43 16.75 11.23
CA ASN A 83 3.00 15.86 12.30
C ASN A 83 2.23 14.66 11.75
N PHE A 84 2.56 13.47 12.25
CA PHE A 84 1.86 12.23 11.91
C PHE A 84 0.34 12.33 12.12
N ASN A 85 -0.10 12.97 13.21
CA ASN A 85 -1.52 13.10 13.54
C ASN A 85 -2.30 13.92 12.49
N ASP A 86 -1.69 15.00 11.97
CA ASP A 86 -2.32 15.82 10.94
C ASP A 86 -2.40 15.09 9.61
N GLY A 87 -1.34 14.35 9.25
CA GLY A 87 -1.32 13.50 8.06
C GLY A 87 -2.36 12.38 8.14
N LEU A 88 -2.47 11.70 9.29
CA LEU A 88 -3.47 10.65 9.52
C LEU A 88 -4.90 11.22 9.42
N ARG A 89 -5.14 12.39 10.01
CA ARG A 89 -6.44 13.06 9.91
C ARG A 89 -6.79 13.38 8.46
N ALA A 90 -5.85 13.94 7.69
CA ALA A 90 -6.07 14.25 6.28
C ALA A 90 -6.46 13.02 5.46
N VAL A 91 -5.73 11.92 5.64
CA VAL A 91 -6.05 10.64 4.98
C VAL A 91 -7.44 10.14 5.36
N ALA A 92 -7.81 10.20 6.64
CA ALA A 92 -9.13 9.77 7.10
C ALA A 92 -10.27 10.63 6.48
N GLU A 93 -10.08 11.95 6.38
CA GLU A 93 -11.01 12.86 5.71
C GLU A 93 -11.12 12.50 4.20
N ILE A 94 -10.00 12.31 3.51
CA ILE A 94 -9.96 11.92 2.09
C ILE A 94 -10.68 10.58 1.86
N TYR A 95 -10.44 9.59 2.73
CA TYR A 95 -11.09 8.28 2.66
C TYR A 95 -12.63 8.37 2.76
N GLN A 96 -13.15 9.24 3.63
CA GLN A 96 -14.61 9.46 3.73
C GLN A 96 -15.17 10.23 2.52
N HIS A 97 -14.40 11.12 1.91
CA HIS A 97 -14.79 11.76 0.66
C HIS A 97 -14.77 10.79 -0.52
N LEU A 98 -13.76 9.91 -0.57
CA LEU A 98 -13.67 8.83 -1.55
C LEU A 98 -14.88 7.91 -1.47
N LYS A 99 -15.28 7.50 -0.25
CA LYS A 99 -16.49 6.69 -0.02
C LYS A 99 -17.74 7.30 -0.68
N LYS A 100 -17.94 8.61 -0.51
CA LYS A 100 -19.09 9.34 -1.10
C LYS A 100 -19.02 9.39 -2.62
N ILE A 101 -17.82 9.50 -3.19
CA ILE A 101 -17.64 9.51 -4.65
C ILE A 101 -17.98 8.13 -5.22
N ILE A 102 -17.45 7.06 -4.61
CA ILE A 102 -17.73 5.67 -5.01
C ILE A 102 -19.24 5.37 -4.95
N ASP A 103 -19.89 5.74 -3.85
CA ASP A 103 -21.35 5.58 -3.70
C ASP A 103 -22.13 6.36 -4.79
N ALA A 104 -21.72 7.60 -5.08
CA ALA A 104 -22.33 8.41 -6.13
C ALA A 104 -22.11 7.86 -7.56
N MET A 105 -21.07 7.05 -7.77
CA MET A 105 -20.84 6.32 -9.02
C MET A 105 -21.73 5.08 -9.16
N GLY A 106 -22.45 4.70 -8.09
CA GLY A 106 -23.25 3.47 -8.03
C GLY A 106 -22.42 2.22 -7.72
N GLU A 107 -21.16 2.40 -7.32
CA GLU A 107 -20.25 1.32 -6.97
C GLU A 107 -20.36 0.95 -5.47
N SER A 108 -19.98 -0.27 -5.13
CA SER A 108 -20.03 -0.76 -3.74
C SER A 108 -19.00 -0.05 -2.86
N THR A 109 -19.44 0.43 -1.69
CA THR A 109 -18.53 0.92 -0.63
C THR A 109 -18.12 -0.17 0.36
N ALA A 110 -18.25 -1.45 -0.01
CA ALA A 110 -17.65 -2.54 0.74
C ALA A 110 -16.12 -2.41 0.71
N VAL A 111 -15.47 -2.96 1.73
CA VAL A 111 -14.03 -2.89 1.90
C VAL A 111 -13.40 -4.27 1.77
N GLY A 112 -12.20 -4.32 1.21
CA GLY A 112 -11.36 -5.52 1.17
C GLY A 112 -10.60 -5.75 2.49
N ASP A 113 -9.68 -6.70 2.46
CA ASP A 113 -8.93 -7.16 3.64
C ASP A 113 -8.13 -6.03 4.33
N GLU A 114 -7.64 -5.07 3.55
CA GLU A 114 -6.86 -3.92 4.04
C GLU A 114 -7.70 -2.67 4.32
N GLY A 115 -9.02 -2.75 4.16
CA GLY A 115 -9.92 -1.62 4.39
C GLY A 115 -10.09 -0.66 3.20
N GLY A 116 -9.32 -0.82 2.12
CA GLY A 116 -9.55 -0.10 0.86
C GLY A 116 -10.85 -0.53 0.15
N PHE A 117 -11.43 0.36 -0.65
CA PHE A 117 -12.64 0.07 -1.43
C PHE A 117 -12.34 -0.79 -2.66
N THR A 118 -13.32 -1.55 -3.13
CA THR A 118 -13.20 -2.44 -4.31
C THR A 118 -14.19 -2.07 -5.43
N PRO A 119 -14.19 -0.84 -5.95
CA PRO A 119 -15.10 -0.45 -7.04
C PRO A 119 -14.72 -1.11 -8.36
N ASN A 120 -15.67 -1.27 -9.27
CA ASN A 120 -15.37 -1.58 -10.67
C ASN A 120 -15.04 -0.28 -11.41
N LEU A 121 -13.84 -0.23 -11.98
CA LEU A 121 -13.32 0.93 -12.72
C LEU A 121 -12.79 0.48 -14.09
N LYS A 122 -12.79 1.40 -15.04
CA LYS A 122 -12.63 1.16 -16.48
C LYS A 122 -11.19 0.98 -16.94
N SER A 123 -10.21 1.39 -16.13
CA SER A 123 -8.78 1.32 -16.42
C SER A 123 -7.97 1.42 -15.13
N ASN A 124 -6.64 1.25 -15.22
CA ASN A 124 -5.76 1.46 -14.07
C ASN A 124 -5.52 2.96 -13.77
N GLU A 125 -5.88 3.86 -14.69
CA GLU A 125 -5.77 5.31 -14.50
C GLU A 125 -7.01 5.92 -13.81
N GLU A 126 -8.20 5.34 -14.01
CA GLU A 126 -9.45 5.84 -13.40
C GLU A 126 -9.41 5.88 -11.84
N PRO A 127 -8.89 4.85 -11.13
CA PRO A 127 -8.70 4.91 -9.68
C PRO A 127 -7.91 6.13 -9.22
N ILE A 128 -6.82 6.47 -9.94
CA ILE A 128 -5.97 7.62 -9.64
C ILE A 128 -6.78 8.92 -9.78
N SER A 129 -7.56 9.04 -10.86
CA SER A 129 -8.42 10.21 -11.09
C SER A 129 -9.50 10.38 -10.02
N VAL A 130 -10.09 9.28 -9.55
CA VAL A 130 -11.08 9.27 -8.46
C VAL A 130 -10.42 9.69 -7.14
N ILE A 131 -9.21 9.21 -6.86
CA ILE A 131 -8.42 9.61 -5.68
C ILE A 131 -8.10 11.11 -5.73
N MET A 132 -7.65 11.62 -6.87
CA MET A 132 -7.39 13.06 -7.04
C MET A 132 -8.63 13.91 -6.74
N SER A 133 -9.80 13.46 -7.20
CA SER A 133 -11.09 14.10 -6.89
C SER A 133 -11.45 14.05 -5.40
N ALA A 134 -11.12 12.95 -4.72
CA ALA A 134 -11.33 12.82 -3.27
C ALA A 134 -10.42 13.75 -2.47
N ILE A 135 -9.15 13.87 -2.88
CA ILE A 135 -8.17 14.79 -2.29
C ILE A 135 -8.68 16.24 -2.40
N GLU A 136 -9.09 16.65 -3.59
CA GLU A 136 -9.62 18.00 -3.83
C GLU A 136 -10.88 18.29 -3.01
N LYS A 137 -11.86 17.36 -3.02
CA LYS A 137 -13.12 17.54 -2.28
C LYS A 137 -12.94 17.54 -0.76
N ALA A 138 -11.89 16.92 -0.25
CA ALA A 138 -11.51 16.98 1.16
C ALA A 138 -10.77 18.29 1.51
N GLY A 139 -10.44 19.13 0.53
CA GLY A 139 -9.79 20.42 0.73
C GLY A 139 -8.27 20.36 0.83
N TYR A 140 -7.65 19.27 0.37
CA TYR A 140 -6.20 19.07 0.37
C TYR A 140 -5.61 19.26 -1.02
N LYS A 141 -4.31 19.58 -1.06
CA LYS A 141 -3.56 19.75 -2.31
C LYS A 141 -2.78 18.48 -2.68
N ALA A 142 -3.12 17.90 -3.82
CA ALA A 142 -2.34 16.81 -4.39
C ALA A 142 -0.93 17.28 -4.79
N GLY A 143 0.09 16.46 -4.57
CA GLY A 143 1.50 16.76 -4.84
C GLY A 143 2.19 17.66 -3.80
N GLU A 144 1.45 18.57 -3.15
CA GLU A 144 2.00 19.40 -2.06
C GLU A 144 1.77 18.77 -0.68
N GLN A 145 0.54 18.31 -0.41
CA GLN A 145 0.14 17.77 0.90
C GLN A 145 -0.05 16.25 0.85
N ILE A 146 -0.56 15.74 -0.27
CA ILE A 146 -0.87 14.33 -0.47
C ILE A 146 -0.21 13.85 -1.77
N SER A 147 0.63 12.83 -1.68
CA SER A 147 1.19 12.10 -2.82
C SER A 147 0.45 10.78 -3.02
N ILE A 148 0.64 10.16 -4.18
CA ILE A 148 0.09 8.84 -4.51
C ILE A 148 1.23 7.82 -4.52
N ALA A 149 0.95 6.60 -4.07
CA ALA A 149 1.83 5.45 -4.23
C ALA A 149 1.03 4.28 -4.82
N LEU A 150 1.69 3.40 -5.56
CA LEU A 150 1.06 2.26 -6.22
C LEU A 150 1.80 0.97 -5.84
N ASP A 151 1.05 -0.08 -5.50
CA ASP A 151 1.55 -1.46 -5.61
C ASP A 151 0.85 -2.12 -6.80
N VAL A 152 1.64 -2.38 -7.85
CA VAL A 152 1.12 -3.03 -9.05
C VAL A 152 1.06 -4.55 -8.88
N ALA A 153 1.88 -5.13 -8.00
CA ALA A 153 2.08 -6.58 -7.91
C ALA A 153 2.30 -7.22 -9.30
N ALA A 154 3.17 -6.64 -10.12
CA ALA A 154 3.29 -6.96 -11.55
C ALA A 154 3.62 -8.43 -11.87
N SER A 155 4.11 -9.20 -10.89
CA SER A 155 4.26 -10.65 -10.98
C SER A 155 2.95 -11.39 -11.21
N GLU A 156 1.81 -10.85 -10.76
CA GLU A 156 0.48 -11.42 -11.00
C GLU A 156 -0.05 -11.09 -12.41
N LEU A 157 0.57 -10.12 -13.09
CA LEU A 157 0.15 -9.65 -14.41
C LEU A 157 0.92 -10.34 -15.56
N ILE A 158 2.05 -11.00 -15.28
CA ILE A 158 2.90 -11.57 -16.33
C ILE A 158 2.37 -12.93 -16.80
N ASP A 159 2.18 -13.08 -18.12
CA ASP A 159 1.96 -14.38 -18.72
C ASP A 159 3.32 -15.08 -18.94
N GLU A 160 3.52 -16.20 -18.24
CA GLU A 160 4.78 -16.95 -18.24
C GLU A 160 5.20 -17.48 -19.63
N LYS A 161 4.25 -17.67 -20.55
CA LYS A 161 4.51 -18.23 -21.89
C LYS A 161 4.91 -17.14 -22.87
N THR A 162 4.17 -16.04 -22.88
CA THR A 162 4.39 -14.92 -23.80
C THR A 162 5.41 -13.92 -23.28
N LYS A 163 5.70 -13.95 -21.97
CA LYS A 163 6.57 -13.00 -21.26
C LYS A 163 6.11 -11.55 -21.41
N LYS A 164 4.79 -11.35 -21.56
CA LYS A 164 4.13 -10.06 -21.60
C LYS A 164 3.26 -9.88 -20.36
N TYR A 165 3.05 -8.63 -19.98
CA TYR A 165 2.14 -8.23 -18.92
C TYR A 165 0.74 -8.01 -19.51
N VAL A 166 -0.26 -8.63 -18.91
CA VAL A 166 -1.66 -8.59 -19.37
C VAL A 166 -2.47 -7.69 -18.45
N LEU A 167 -2.84 -6.51 -18.94
CA LEU A 167 -3.75 -5.60 -18.29
C LEU A 167 -5.17 -5.92 -18.78
N LYS A 168 -5.89 -6.76 -18.05
CA LYS A 168 -7.21 -7.27 -18.44
C LYS A 168 -8.25 -6.15 -18.42
N GLY A 169 -8.19 -5.27 -17.42
CA GLY A 169 -9.07 -4.10 -17.31
C GLY A 169 -8.98 -3.16 -18.51
N GLU A 170 -7.82 -3.13 -19.17
CA GLU A 170 -7.57 -2.30 -20.36
C GLU A 170 -7.56 -3.09 -21.68
N ASN A 171 -7.77 -4.41 -21.64
CA ASN A 171 -7.62 -5.32 -22.78
C ASN A 171 -6.30 -5.08 -23.55
N ARG A 172 -5.20 -4.99 -22.79
CA ARG A 172 -3.88 -4.59 -23.30
C ARG A 172 -2.80 -5.56 -22.87
N GLU A 173 -1.89 -5.89 -23.78
CA GLU A 173 -0.66 -6.61 -23.48
C GLU A 173 0.56 -5.71 -23.66
N LEU A 174 1.52 -5.80 -22.73
CA LEU A 174 2.71 -4.97 -22.72
C LEU A 174 3.97 -5.82 -22.58
N THR A 175 5.03 -5.44 -23.30
CA THR A 175 6.39 -5.87 -22.96
C THR A 175 6.90 -5.11 -21.73
N SER A 176 7.97 -5.57 -21.09
CA SER A 176 8.58 -4.86 -19.96
C SER A 176 8.93 -3.40 -20.28
N ALA A 177 9.45 -3.13 -21.49
CA ALA A 177 9.77 -1.77 -21.91
C ALA A 177 8.51 -0.90 -22.00
N GLN A 178 7.44 -1.42 -22.60
CA GLN A 178 6.18 -0.68 -22.71
C GLN A 178 5.48 -0.50 -21.36
N LEU A 179 5.66 -1.41 -20.42
CA LEU A 179 5.16 -1.27 -19.06
C LEU A 179 5.92 -0.18 -18.29
N VAL A 180 7.23 -0.09 -18.47
CA VAL A 180 8.03 1.04 -17.94
C VAL A 180 7.56 2.37 -18.53
N ASP A 181 7.34 2.43 -19.85
CA ASP A 181 6.81 3.63 -20.51
C ASP A 181 5.42 4.00 -19.98
N TYR A 182 4.58 3.00 -19.71
CA TYR A 182 3.26 3.18 -19.09
C TYR A 182 3.37 3.82 -17.70
N TYR A 183 4.26 3.31 -16.85
CA TYR A 183 4.50 3.91 -15.53
C TYR A 183 5.07 5.33 -15.61
N ALA A 184 6.00 5.56 -16.55
CA ALA A 184 6.56 6.89 -16.76
C ALA A 184 5.50 7.92 -17.16
N ASP A 185 4.57 7.53 -18.04
CA ASP A 185 3.42 8.37 -18.41
C ASP A 185 2.53 8.68 -17.20
N LEU A 186 2.19 7.68 -16.37
CA LEU A 186 1.42 7.90 -15.14
C LEU A 186 2.13 8.86 -14.18
N CYS A 187 3.42 8.65 -13.90
CA CYS A 187 4.20 9.53 -13.02
C CYS A 187 4.36 10.95 -13.58
N SER A 188 4.24 11.16 -14.89
CA SER A 188 4.27 12.49 -15.50
C SER A 188 2.97 13.28 -15.32
N LYS A 189 1.85 12.57 -15.14
CA LYS A 189 0.49 13.14 -15.04
C LYS A 189 0.03 13.32 -13.61
N TYR A 190 0.47 12.45 -12.70
CA TYR A 190 -0.01 12.37 -11.32
C TYR A 190 1.13 12.46 -10.31
N PRO A 191 0.87 12.92 -9.07
CA PRO A 191 1.90 13.07 -8.04
C PRO A 191 2.28 11.72 -7.39
N ILE A 192 2.73 10.77 -8.22
CA ILE A 192 3.19 9.44 -7.81
C ILE A 192 4.66 9.54 -7.36
N VAL A 193 5.00 8.97 -6.21
CA VAL A 193 6.34 9.01 -5.59
C VAL A 193 6.87 7.64 -5.18
#